data_AF-A0A4Y9TJS3-F1
#
_entry.id   AF-A0A4Y9TJS3-F1
#
_cell.length_a   1.000
_cell.length_b   1.000
_cell.length_c   1.000
_cell.angle_alpha   90.00
_cell.angle_beta   90.00
_cell.angle_gamma   90.00
#
_symmetry.space_group_name_H-M   'P 1'
#
loop_
_entity.id
_entity.type
_entity.pdbx_description
1 polymer ?
#
loop_
_entity_poly.entity_id
_entity_poly.type
_entity_poly.pdbx_seq_one_letter_code
_entity_poly.pdbx_strand_id
1 'polypeptide(L)' 'MDFDWHSNPLTRATPVTPGYKNTQNVRRFMLLHCGPAFKFDRPFMAWIRDETPKTLGDVVDEWLRRNAGPRG' A
#
# COMPACT_ATOMS: atom_id res chain seq x y z
N MET A 1 -15.83 -14.19 -1.48
CA MET A 1 -15.95 -13.06 -2.41
C MET A 1 -14.61 -12.36 -2.41
N ASP A 2 -13.88 -12.43 -3.53
CA ASP A 2 -12.62 -11.71 -3.64
C ASP A 2 -12.92 -10.21 -3.80
N PHE A 3 -12.18 -9.37 -3.08
CA PHE A 3 -12.26 -7.92 -3.26
C PHE A 3 -11.70 -7.57 -4.65
N ASP A 4 -12.46 -6.83 -5.47
CA ASP A 4 -11.98 -6.37 -6.76
C ASP A 4 -11.00 -5.20 -6.60
N TRP A 5 -9.72 -5.55 -6.46
CA TRP A 5 -8.62 -4.59 -6.40
C TRP A 5 -8.46 -3.74 -7.66
N HIS A 6 -9.07 -4.10 -8.79
CA HIS A 6 -8.98 -3.33 -10.03
C HIS A 6 -9.97 -2.16 -10.07
N SER A 7 -11.18 -2.35 -9.57
CA SER A 7 -12.28 -1.39 -9.78
C SER A 7 -12.86 -0.81 -8.50
N ASN A 8 -12.76 -1.51 -7.36
CA ASN A 8 -13.37 -1.03 -6.13
C ASN A 8 -12.66 0.24 -5.61
N PRO A 9 -13.42 1.20 -5.03
CA PRO A 9 -12.84 2.33 -4.35
C PRO A 9 -11.90 1.89 -3.23
N LEU A 10 -10.70 2.46 -3.22
CA LEU A 10 -9.70 2.24 -2.19
C LEU A 10 -9.71 3.40 -1.22
N THR A 11 -9.70 3.10 0.07
CA THR A 11 -9.62 4.07 1.15
C THR A 11 -8.48 3.68 2.08
N ARG A 12 -8.04 4.60 2.93
CA ARG A 12 -7.09 4.27 4.00
C ARG A 12 -7.61 3.18 4.94
N ALA A 13 -8.93 3.01 5.08
CA ALA A 13 -9.52 1.97 5.91
C ALA A 13 -9.66 0.61 5.21
N THR A 14 -9.36 0.51 3.91
CA THR A 14 -9.47 -0.74 3.15
C THR A 14 -8.50 -1.78 3.71
N PRO A 15 -8.99 -2.94 4.21
CA PRO A 15 -8.11 -3.99 4.73
C PRO A 15 -7.27 -4.64 3.62
N VAL A 16 -6.01 -4.93 3.92
CA VAL A 16 -5.15 -5.77 3.09
C VAL A 16 -5.55 -7.22 3.36
N THR A 17 -6.22 -7.83 2.40
CA THR A 17 -6.64 -9.23 2.48
C THR A 17 -5.57 -10.17 1.92
N PRO A 18 -5.62 -11.49 2.21
CA PRO A 18 -4.72 -12.47 1.61
C PRO A 18 -4.71 -12.43 0.07
N GLY A 19 -5.81 -12.00 -0.55
CA GLY A 19 -5.96 -11.80 -1.99
C GLY A 19 -5.37 -10.49 -2.53
N TYR A 20 -4.54 -9.77 -1.77
CA TYR A 20 -3.98 -8.47 -2.15
C TYR A 20 -3.16 -8.52 -3.46
N LYS A 21 -3.52 -7.61 -4.38
CA LYS A 21 -2.90 -7.45 -5.71
C LYS A 21 -2.45 -6.01 -5.92
N ASN A 22 -1.23 -5.81 -6.42
CA ASN A 22 -0.71 -4.51 -6.85
C ASN A 22 -1.28 -4.11 -8.22
N THR A 23 -2.58 -3.92 -8.32
CA THR A 23 -3.23 -3.47 -9.56
C THR A 23 -2.88 -2.02 -9.86
N GLN A 24 -3.26 -1.54 -11.04
CA GLN A 24 -3.12 -0.12 -11.39
C GLN A 24 -3.91 0.79 -10.44
N ASN A 25 -5.08 0.36 -9.96
CA ASN A 25 -5.88 1.11 -8.99
C ASN A 25 -5.14 1.27 -7.65
N VAL A 26 -4.55 0.19 -7.12
CA VAL A 26 -3.70 0.26 -5.93
C VAL A 26 -2.49 1.17 -6.16
N ARG A 27 -1.84 1.08 -7.32
CA ARG A 27 -0.72 1.97 -7.66
C ARG A 27 -1.15 3.44 -7.68
N ARG A 28 -2.31 3.77 -8.25
CA ARG A 28 -2.87 5.14 -8.27
C ARG A 28 -3.15 5.64 -6.85
N PHE A 29 -3.77 4.81 -6.01
CA PHE A 29 -4.01 5.11 -4.60
C PHE A 29 -2.68 5.42 -3.87
N MET A 30 -1.67 4.58 -4.05
CA MET A 30 -0.37 4.80 -3.41
C MET A 30 0.31 6.08 -3.90
N LEU A 31 0.30 6.35 -5.21
CA LEU A 31 0.86 7.60 -5.77
C LEU A 31 0.15 8.86 -5.24
N LEU A 32 -1.16 8.80 -5.02
CA LEU A 32 -1.93 9.91 -4.46
C LEU A 32 -1.48 10.26 -3.03
N HIS A 33 -1.17 9.25 -2.21
CA HIS A 33 -0.84 9.44 -0.79
C HIS A 33 0.66 9.55 -0.51
N CYS A 34 1.48 8.84 -1.27
CA CYS A 34 2.94 8.77 -1.10
C CYS A 34 3.70 9.68 -2.07
N GLY A 35 3.01 10.26 -3.06
CA GLY A 35 3.60 11.12 -4.07
C GLY A 35 4.28 10.36 -5.22
N PRO A 36 4.81 11.09 -6.21
CA PRO A 36 5.33 10.52 -7.47
C PRO A 36 6.58 9.65 -7.29
N ALA A 37 7.29 9.79 -6.17
CA ALA A 37 8.46 8.97 -5.85
C ALA A 37 8.09 7.53 -5.41
N PHE A 38 6.80 7.23 -5.23
CA PHE A 38 6.33 5.93 -4.79
C PHE A 38 6.77 4.79 -5.71
N LYS A 39 7.30 3.73 -5.10
CA LYS A 39 7.65 2.47 -5.76
C LYS A 39 7.34 1.28 -4.86
N PHE A 40 6.89 0.19 -5.47
CA PHE A 40 6.87 -1.12 -4.84
C PHE A 40 8.26 -1.73 -4.94
N ASP A 41 8.95 -1.86 -3.81
CA ASP A 41 10.19 -2.64 -3.71
C ASP A 41 9.95 -3.97 -2.98
N ARG A 42 10.93 -4.87 -3.08
CA ARG A 42 10.82 -6.23 -2.53
C ARG A 42 10.66 -6.23 -1.00
N PRO A 43 11.46 -5.48 -0.22
CA PRO A 43 11.29 -5.42 1.24
C PRO A 43 9.93 -4.88 1.66
N PHE A 44 9.37 -3.91 0.93
CA PHE A 44 8.05 -3.37 1.19
C PHE A 44 6.95 -4.38 0.88
N MET A 45 7.06 -5.09 -0.25
CA MET A 45 6.12 -6.15 -0.61
C MET A 45 6.13 -7.33 0.35
N ALA A 46 7.30 -7.70 0.86
CA ALA A 46 7.42 -8.75 1.87
C ALA A 46 6.66 -8.37 3.16
N TRP A 47 6.82 -7.12 3.62
CA TRP A 47 6.11 -6.60 4.80
C TRP A 47 4.59 -6.49 4.59
N ILE A 48 4.13 -6.08 3.41
CA ILE A 48 2.69 -6.05 3.12
C ILE A 48 2.08 -7.46 3.23
N ARG A 49 2.84 -8.50 2.85
CA ARG A 49 2.37 -9.90 2.79
C ARG A 49 2.75 -10.75 4.01
N ASP A 50 3.23 -10.16 5.11
CA ASP A 50 3.68 -10.89 6.30
C ASP A 50 2.55 -11.48 7.18
N GLU A 51 1.33 -11.57 6.65
CA GLU A 51 0.11 -12.06 7.33
C GLU A 51 -0.36 -11.24 8.53
N THR A 52 0.36 -10.18 8.93
CA THR A 52 -0.10 -9.27 9.97
C THR A 52 -1.23 -8.40 9.42
N PRO A 53 -2.38 -8.28 10.12
CA PRO A 53 -3.49 -7.43 9.71
C PRO A 53 -3.05 -5.99 9.48
N LYS A 54 -3.38 -5.46 8.31
CA LYS A 54 -3.04 -4.09 7.87
C LYS A 54 -4.18 -3.50 7.05
N THR A 55 -4.21 -2.20 6.99
CA THR A 55 -5.02 -1.40 6.07
C THR A 55 -4.15 -0.73 5.02
N LEU A 56 -4.74 -0.24 3.93
CA LEU A 56 -4.01 0.59 2.97
C LEU A 56 -3.46 1.88 3.60
N GLY A 57 -4.05 2.38 4.68
CA GLY A 57 -3.51 3.46 5.50
C GLY A 57 -2.16 3.09 6.11
N ASP A 58 -2.07 1.90 6.72
CA ASP A 58 -0.82 1.39 7.29
C ASP A 58 0.25 1.21 6.21
N VAL A 59 -0.15 0.75 5.02
CA VAL A 59 0.74 0.61 3.86
C VAL A 59 1.30 1.97 3.42
N VAL A 60 0.47 3.00 3.35
CA VAL A 60 0.91 4.37 3.06
C VAL A 60 1.88 4.88 4.12
N ASP A 61 1.52 4.72 5.39
CA ASP A 61 2.29 5.27 6.50
C ASP A 61 3.65 4.57 6.63
N GLU A 62 3.70 3.27 6.39
CA GLU A 62 4.94 2.52 6.35
C GLU A 62 5.85 2.94 5.19
N TRP A 63 5.29 3.18 4.01
CA TRP A 63 6.09 3.71 2.90
C TRP A 63 6.67 5.09 3.25
N LEU A 64 5.84 5.98 3.79
CA LEU A 64 6.29 7.31 4.23
C LEU A 64 7.37 7.20 5.31
N ARG A 65 7.22 6.30 6.28
CA ARG A 65 8.21 6.07 7.34
C ARG A 65 9.55 5.58 6.79
N ARG A 66 9.54 4.68 5.80
CA ARG A 66 10.76 4.17 5.15
C ARG A 66 11.49 5.21 4.30
N ASN A 67 10.75 6.18 3.77
CA ASN A 67 11.25 7.18 2.81
C ASN A 67 11.36 8.59 3.39
N ALA A 68 10.89 8.81 4.62
CA ALA A 68 11.28 9.95 5.42
C ALA A 68 12.77 9.75 5.76
N GLY A 69 13.65 10.30 4.92
CA GLY A 69 15.08 10.40 5.25
C GLY A 69 15.26 11.05 6.63
N PRO A 70 16.45 10.93 7.25
CA PRO A 70 16.73 11.68 8.47
C PRO A 70 16.42 13.15 8.16
N ARG A 71 15.41 13.70 8.82
CA ARG A 71 15.16 15.13 8.80
C ARG A 71 16.43 15.73 9.40
N GLY A 72 17.30 16.24 8.52
CA GLY A 72 18.50 16.97 8.89
C GLY A 72 18.14 18.21 9.70
#